data_AF-H8H1N1-F1
#
_entry.id   AF-H8H1N1-F1
#
_cell.length_a   1.000
_cell.length_b   1.000
_cell.length_c   1.000
_cell.angle_alpha   90.00
_cell.angle_beta   90.00
_cell.angle_gamma   90.00
#
_symmetry.space_group_name_H-M   'P 1'
#
loop_
_entity.id
_entity.type
_entity.pdbx_description
1 polymer ?
#
loop_
_entity_poly.entity_id
_entity_poly.type
_entity_poly.pdbx_seq_one_letter_code
_entity_poly.pdbx_strand_id
1 'polypeptide(L)'
;MHPSRQQGFTLIELLVVIAIIGVLAAIFLPSYQRAQKRPYDAAAAQCGRAIVTNETTYRIENRTFTGDLNALGEDVKEACQDQGVRWNVHAGGVDPNSGSQAINADGNNLAFKVWHPNGTGFFRWWTLSPNPQGSGDRLNRMFDWDGNLR
;
A
#
# COMPACT_ATOMS: atom_id res chain seq x y z
N MET A 1 21.27 -0.47 -66.71
CA MET A 1 21.32 -0.69 -65.25
C MET A 1 21.13 0.64 -64.54
N HIS A 2 20.05 0.82 -63.77
CA HIS A 2 19.93 1.97 -62.88
C HIS A 2 20.62 1.63 -61.55
N PRO A 3 21.65 2.39 -61.13
CA PRO A 3 22.28 2.17 -59.83
C PRO A 3 21.29 2.56 -58.74
N SER A 4 20.79 1.57 -58.00
CA SER A 4 20.04 1.77 -56.77
C SER A 4 20.95 2.49 -55.77
N ARG A 5 20.67 3.78 -55.53
CA ARG A 5 21.37 4.60 -54.52
C ARG A 5 21.19 3.94 -53.16
N GLN A 6 22.26 3.36 -52.63
CA GLN A 6 22.31 2.93 -51.23
C GLN A 6 22.24 4.19 -50.36
N GLN A 7 21.09 4.42 -49.72
CA GLN A 7 20.93 5.45 -48.70
C GLN A 7 21.60 4.95 -47.43
N GLY A 8 22.82 5.43 -47.16
CA GLY A 8 23.50 5.20 -45.88
C GLY A 8 22.92 6.11 -44.80
N PHE A 9 22.63 5.54 -43.64
CA PHE A 9 22.22 6.29 -42.44
C PHE A 9 23.37 7.19 -41.99
N THR A 10 23.10 8.47 -41.73
CA THR A 10 24.15 9.38 -41.30
C THR A 10 24.42 9.25 -39.80
N LEU A 11 25.68 9.40 -39.40
CA LEU A 11 26.07 9.35 -37.98
C LEU A 11 25.42 10.49 -37.19
N ILE A 12 25.15 11.63 -37.85
CA ILE A 12 24.44 12.77 -37.27
C ILE A 12 22.95 12.50 -37.06
N GLU A 13 22.28 11.77 -37.96
CA GLU A 13 20.90 11.32 -37.74
C GLU A 13 20.81 10.46 -36.49
N LEU A 14 21.75 9.53 -36.31
CA LEU A 14 21.76 8.69 -35.13
C LEU A 14 22.03 9.50 -33.85
N LEU A 15 22.92 10.49 -33.91
CA LEU A 15 23.29 11.34 -32.79
C LEU A 15 22.12 12.21 -32.29
N VAL A 16 21.35 12.80 -33.21
CA VAL A 16 20.18 13.61 -32.83
C VAL A 16 19.08 12.72 -32.25
N VAL A 17 18.88 11.51 -32.78
CA VAL A 17 17.89 10.56 -32.26
C VAL A 17 18.19 10.16 -30.81
N ILE A 18 19.43 9.78 -30.50
CA ILE A 18 19.80 9.43 -29.12
C ILE A 18 19.70 10.63 -28.17
N ALA A 19 19.99 11.84 -28.65
CA ALA A 19 19.84 13.06 -27.86
C ALA A 19 18.37 13.31 -27.48
N ILE A 20 17.45 13.17 -28.43
CA ILE A 20 16.01 13.33 -28.18
C ILE A 20 15.50 12.24 -27.23
N ILE A 21 15.86 10.97 -27.46
CA ILE A 21 15.48 9.86 -26.57
C ILE A 21 16.02 10.10 -25.15
N GLY A 22 17.24 10.62 -25.01
CA GLY A 22 17.83 10.97 -23.72
C GLY A 22 17.03 12.01 -22.94
N VAL A 23 16.57 13.08 -23.61
CA VAL A 23 15.73 14.12 -22.98
C VAL A 23 14.36 13.56 -22.58
N LEU A 24 13.73 12.77 -23.45
CA LEU A 24 12.43 12.15 -23.15
C LEU A 24 12.52 11.16 -21.98
N ALA A 25 13.57 10.33 -21.94
CA ALA A 25 13.79 9.36 -20.88
C ALA A 25 14.02 10.04 -19.52
N ALA A 26 14.74 11.17 -19.48
CA ALA A 26 15.00 11.91 -18.26
C ALA A 26 13.71 12.43 -17.59
N ILE A 27 12.73 12.89 -18.38
CA ILE A 27 11.43 13.35 -17.88
C ILE A 27 10.53 12.15 -17.50
N PHE A 28 10.65 11.03 -18.23
CA PHE A 28 9.75 9.88 -18.12
C PHE A 28 10.07 8.94 -16.94
N LEU A 29 11.34 8.67 -16.63
CA LEU A 29 11.73 7.73 -15.59
C LEU A 29 11.14 7.99 -14.18
N PRO A 30 11.11 9.23 -13.63
CA PRO A 30 10.62 9.45 -12.27
C PRO A 30 9.10 9.30 -12.13
N SER A 31 8.33 9.39 -13.22
CA SER A 31 6.88 9.17 -13.20
C SER A 31 6.56 7.68 -13.28
N TYR A 32 7.32 6.92 -14.08
CA TYR A 32 7.18 5.48 -14.24
C TYR A 32 7.36 4.71 -12.92
N GLN A 33 8.40 5.04 -12.15
CA GLN A 33 8.64 4.39 -10.84
C GLN A 33 7.49 4.61 -9.85
N ARG A 34 6.85 5.78 -9.88
CA ARG A 34 5.68 6.05 -9.02
C ARG A 34 4.44 5.32 -9.51
N ALA A 35 4.23 5.24 -10.82
CA ALA A 35 3.10 4.52 -11.40
C ALA A 35 3.11 3.03 -11.05
N GLN A 36 4.28 2.39 -11.04
CA GLN A 36 4.41 0.97 -10.65
C GLN A 36 4.08 0.70 -9.18
N LYS A 37 4.31 1.66 -8.27
CA LYS A 37 4.11 1.46 -6.83
C LYS A 37 2.67 1.73 -6.35
N ARG A 38 1.95 2.60 -7.07
CA ARG A 38 0.54 2.93 -6.80
C ARG A 38 -0.42 1.74 -6.67
N PRO A 39 -0.40 0.71 -7.55
CA PRO A 39 -1.32 -0.42 -7.42
C PRO A 39 -1.07 -1.24 -6.14
N TYR A 40 0.19 -1.39 -5.73
CA TYR A 40 0.55 -2.06 -4.49
C TYR A 40 0.04 -1.30 -3.26
N ASP A 41 0.14 0.03 -3.30
CA ASP A 41 -0.41 0.89 -2.26
C ASP A 41 -1.96 0.81 -2.25
N ALA A 42 -2.60 0.78 -3.41
CA ALA A 42 -4.06 0.60 -3.50
C ALA A 42 -4.51 -0.75 -2.92
N ALA A 43 -3.79 -1.83 -3.23
CA ALA A 43 -4.09 -3.16 -2.72
C ALA A 43 -4.01 -3.23 -1.19
N ALA A 44 -2.96 -2.66 -0.61
CA ALA A 44 -2.83 -2.63 0.84
C ALA A 44 -3.91 -1.74 1.50
N ALA A 45 -4.39 -0.68 0.83
CA ALA A 45 -5.49 0.15 1.34
C ALA A 45 -6.82 -0.60 1.30
N GLN A 46 -7.05 -1.34 0.22
CA GLN A 46 -8.24 -2.18 0.06
C GLN A 46 -8.28 -3.28 1.13
N CYS A 47 -7.16 -3.99 1.34
CA CYS A 47 -7.00 -4.95 2.43
C CYS A 47 -7.34 -4.33 3.79
N GLY A 48 -6.76 -3.17 4.11
CA GLY A 48 -7.03 -2.50 5.38
C GLY A 48 -8.51 -2.15 5.60
N ARG A 49 -9.19 -1.66 4.55
CA ARG A 49 -10.64 -1.37 4.60
C ARG A 49 -11.48 -2.63 4.78
N ALA A 50 -11.14 -3.70 4.07
CA ALA A 50 -11.82 -4.99 4.19
C ALA A 50 -11.70 -5.53 5.63
N ILE A 51 -10.51 -5.47 6.24
CA ILE A 51 -10.31 -5.86 7.64
C ILE A 51 -11.21 -5.04 8.56
N VAL A 52 -11.21 -3.70 8.43
CA VAL A 52 -12.07 -2.84 9.28
C VAL A 52 -13.54 -3.23 9.15
N THR A 53 -14.05 -3.33 7.92
CA THR A 53 -15.47 -3.62 7.68
C THR A 53 -15.86 -4.98 8.27
N ASN A 54 -15.05 -6.01 8.02
CA ASN A 54 -15.37 -7.35 8.48
C ASN A 54 -15.17 -7.51 10.00
N GLU A 55 -14.19 -6.83 10.60
CA GLU A 55 -14.02 -6.76 12.06
C GLU A 55 -15.18 -6.05 12.75
N THR A 56 -15.76 -5.02 12.12
CA THR A 56 -16.95 -4.37 12.67
C THR A 56 -18.16 -5.29 12.67
N THR A 57 -18.34 -6.09 11.60
CA THR A 57 -19.40 -7.10 11.52
C THR A 57 -19.16 -8.22 12.52
N TYR A 58 -17.94 -8.76 12.56
CA TYR A 58 -17.54 -9.83 13.48
C TYR A 58 -17.77 -9.44 14.95
N ARG A 59 -17.51 -8.17 15.31
CA ARG A 59 -17.77 -7.67 16.66
C ARG A 59 -19.27 -7.63 17.00
N ILE A 60 -20.14 -7.36 16.03
CA ILE A 60 -21.59 -7.37 16.27
C ILE A 60 -22.06 -8.80 16.60
N GLU A 61 -21.49 -9.79 15.92
CA GLU A 61 -21.85 -11.20 16.08
C GLU A 61 -21.24 -11.81 17.35
N ASN A 62 -19.94 -11.62 17.55
CA ASN A 62 -19.18 -12.35 18.57
C ASN A 62 -18.84 -11.50 19.81
N ARG A 63 -19.29 -10.23 19.84
CA ARG A 63 -19.00 -9.23 20.91
C ARG A 63 -17.51 -9.01 21.16
N THR A 64 -16.67 -9.48 20.25
CA THR A 64 -15.23 -9.51 20.37
C THR A 64 -14.63 -9.18 19.00
N PHE A 65 -13.50 -8.48 18.97
CA PHE A 65 -12.62 -8.46 17.79
C PHE A 65 -11.82 -9.75 17.69
N THR A 66 -11.38 -10.09 16.49
CA THR A 66 -10.48 -11.24 16.26
C THR A 66 -9.10 -10.74 15.84
N GLY A 67 -8.08 -11.57 16.08
CA GLY A 67 -6.78 -11.40 15.44
C GLY A 67 -6.65 -12.24 14.17
N ASP A 68 -7.46 -13.27 14.02
CA ASP A 68 -7.33 -14.17 12.89
C ASP A 68 -8.03 -13.61 11.65
N LEU A 69 -7.28 -13.27 10.60
CA LEU A 69 -7.86 -12.82 9.33
C LEU A 69 -8.75 -13.90 8.70
N ASN A 70 -8.51 -15.19 8.99
CA ASN A 70 -9.35 -16.27 8.45
C ASN A 70 -10.76 -16.25 9.09
N ALA A 71 -10.90 -15.66 10.28
CA ALA A 71 -12.20 -15.50 10.93
C ALA A 71 -13.00 -14.32 10.35
N LEU A 72 -12.39 -13.48 9.50
CA LEU A 72 -13.04 -12.33 8.86
C LEU A 72 -13.66 -12.65 7.49
N GLY A 73 -13.56 -13.89 7.02
CA GLY A 73 -14.13 -14.34 5.75
C GLY A 73 -13.18 -14.26 4.56
N GLU A 74 -13.56 -14.92 3.47
CA GLU A 74 -12.73 -15.06 2.27
C GLU A 74 -12.50 -13.70 1.55
N ASP A 75 -13.42 -12.73 1.67
CA ASP A 75 -13.26 -11.40 1.05
C ASP A 75 -12.02 -10.67 1.58
N VAL A 76 -11.72 -10.79 2.88
CA VAL A 76 -10.52 -10.20 3.49
C VAL A 76 -9.27 -10.94 3.03
N LYS A 77 -9.37 -12.26 2.91
CA LYS A 77 -8.29 -13.11 2.45
C LYS A 77 -7.90 -12.79 1.00
N GLU A 78 -8.87 -12.62 0.10
CA GLU A 78 -8.63 -12.22 -1.29
C GLU A 78 -8.02 -10.81 -1.35
N ALA A 79 -8.57 -9.86 -0.60
CA ALA A 79 -8.08 -8.48 -0.58
C ALA A 79 -6.64 -8.35 -0.04
N CYS A 80 -6.23 -9.24 0.86
CA CYS A 80 -4.94 -9.18 1.54
C CYS A 80 -3.92 -10.20 1.01
N GLN A 81 -4.23 -11.50 1.08
CA GLN A 81 -3.31 -12.58 0.79
C GLN A 81 -3.01 -12.70 -0.71
N ASP A 82 -4.04 -12.72 -1.55
CA ASP A 82 -3.89 -12.90 -2.99
C ASP A 82 -3.20 -11.71 -3.66
N GLN A 83 -3.35 -10.52 -3.07
CA GLN A 83 -2.67 -9.30 -3.49
C GLN A 83 -1.25 -9.16 -2.92
N GLY A 84 -0.74 -10.15 -2.16
CA GLY A 84 0.61 -10.12 -1.60
C GLY A 84 0.82 -9.05 -0.53
N VAL A 85 -0.25 -8.52 0.06
CA VAL A 85 -0.19 -7.58 1.17
C VAL A 85 0.38 -8.29 2.41
N ARG A 86 1.03 -7.54 3.27
CA ARG A 86 1.54 -7.96 4.57
C ARG A 86 0.80 -7.20 5.65
N TRP A 87 0.60 -7.83 6.80
CA TRP A 87 -0.18 -7.26 7.89
C TRP A 87 0.41 -7.63 9.25
N ASN A 88 0.25 -6.72 10.22
CA ASN A 88 0.56 -6.91 11.65
C ASN A 88 -0.58 -6.29 12.47
N VAL A 89 -1.08 -6.95 13.52
CA VAL A 89 -2.33 -6.52 14.19
C VAL A 89 -2.16 -6.39 15.73
N HIS A 90 -1.73 -5.28 16.31
CA HIS A 90 -1.54 -5.18 17.78
C HIS A 90 -2.78 -5.45 18.68
N ALA A 91 -2.57 -6.15 19.81
CA ALA A 91 -3.50 -6.17 20.96
C ALA A 91 -3.28 -4.98 21.86
N GLY A 92 -4.29 -4.68 22.67
CA GLY A 92 -4.21 -3.69 23.74
C GLY A 92 -4.42 -2.26 23.28
N GLY A 93 -4.76 -2.01 22.01
CA GLY A 93 -4.88 -0.65 21.47
C GLY A 93 -3.56 0.13 21.51
N VAL A 94 -2.42 -0.58 21.51
CA VAL A 94 -1.09 0.03 21.51
C VAL A 94 -0.73 0.47 20.08
N ASP A 95 0.04 1.56 19.98
CA ASP A 95 0.56 2.08 18.72
C ASP A 95 1.36 1.01 17.94
N PRO A 96 0.94 0.59 16.72
CA PRO A 96 1.67 -0.38 15.89
C PRO A 96 3.06 0.05 15.39
N ASN A 97 3.58 1.21 15.79
CA ASN A 97 4.97 1.64 15.60
C ASN A 97 5.87 1.34 16.81
N SER A 98 5.33 0.98 17.98
CA SER A 98 6.13 0.43 19.07
C SER A 98 6.57 -0.99 18.68
N GLY A 99 7.88 -1.22 18.68
CA GLY A 99 8.56 -2.37 18.06
C GLY A 99 7.84 -3.73 18.12
N SER A 100 7.90 -4.45 16.99
CA SER A 100 7.52 -5.86 16.83
C SER A 100 6.02 -6.16 16.74
N GLN A 101 5.47 -5.85 15.57
CA GLN A 101 4.65 -6.75 14.74
C GLN A 101 4.08 -8.01 15.44
N ALA A 102 2.84 -7.97 15.90
CA ALA A 102 2.09 -9.19 16.21
C ALA A 102 0.60 -8.94 16.08
N ILE A 103 -0.15 -9.97 15.66
CA ILE A 103 -1.60 -10.00 15.67
C ILE A 103 -2.13 -10.41 17.05
N ASN A 104 -2.84 -9.56 17.78
CA ASN A 104 -3.54 -9.92 18.99
C ASN A 104 -4.80 -9.04 19.12
N ALA A 105 -5.95 -9.62 19.46
CA ALA A 105 -7.17 -8.90 19.80
C ALA A 105 -7.54 -9.25 21.23
N ASP A 106 -7.68 -8.24 22.11
CA ASP A 106 -8.10 -8.48 23.51
C ASP A 106 -9.64 -8.54 23.63
N GLY A 107 -10.28 -8.88 22.53
CA GLY A 107 -11.71 -8.88 22.29
C GLY A 107 -12.40 -7.53 22.29
N ASN A 108 -11.95 -6.56 23.08
CA ASN A 108 -12.55 -5.23 23.10
C ASN A 108 -11.82 -4.23 22.20
N ASN A 109 -10.54 -4.49 21.91
CA ASN A 109 -9.69 -3.58 21.16
C ASN A 109 -8.89 -4.29 20.10
N LEU A 110 -8.65 -3.57 19.01
CA LEU A 110 -7.92 -4.04 17.85
C LEU A 110 -7.11 -2.88 17.29
N ALA A 111 -5.84 -3.12 16.96
CA ALA A 111 -4.99 -2.20 16.23
C ALA A 111 -4.29 -2.96 15.11
N PHE A 112 -4.08 -2.37 13.94
CA PHE A 112 -3.31 -3.04 12.89
C PHE A 112 -2.65 -2.09 11.91
N LYS A 113 -1.67 -2.65 11.20
CA LYS A 113 -0.92 -2.05 10.10
C LYS A 113 -0.81 -3.03 8.96
N VAL A 114 -1.18 -2.60 7.76
CA VAL A 114 -1.01 -3.37 6.51
C VAL A 114 -0.16 -2.59 5.51
N TRP A 115 0.66 -3.30 4.74
CA TRP A 115 1.55 -2.70 3.73
C TRP A 115 1.86 -3.72 2.63
N HIS A 116 2.23 -3.25 1.45
CA HIS A 116 2.71 -4.13 0.39
C HIS A 116 4.25 -4.02 0.26
N PRO A 117 5.01 -5.12 0.12
CA PRO A 117 6.48 -5.07 0.08
C PRO A 117 7.04 -4.25 -1.08
N ASN A 118 6.32 -4.22 -2.21
CA ASN A 118 6.68 -3.41 -3.39
C ASN A 118 6.03 -2.01 -3.39
N GLY A 119 5.20 -1.71 -2.39
CA GLY A 119 4.55 -0.41 -2.21
C GLY A 119 5.47 0.60 -1.53
N THR A 120 4.93 1.79 -1.29
CA THR A 120 5.57 2.84 -0.48
C THR A 120 4.77 3.20 0.76
N GLY A 121 3.49 2.81 0.81
CA GLY A 121 2.56 3.18 1.86
C GLY A 121 2.23 2.05 2.82
N PHE A 122 1.53 2.42 3.88
CA PHE A 122 0.89 1.51 4.81
C PHE A 122 -0.47 2.08 5.23
N PHE A 123 -1.42 1.19 5.53
CA PHE A 123 -2.71 1.53 6.12
C PHE A 123 -2.69 1.14 7.59
N ARG A 124 -3.24 2.00 8.45
CA ARG A 124 -3.25 1.80 9.90
C ARG A 124 -4.62 2.09 10.49
N TRP A 125 -4.96 1.35 11.55
CA TRP A 125 -6.21 1.50 12.28
C TRP A 125 -6.10 1.06 13.74
N TRP A 126 -6.84 1.68 14.68
CA TRP A 126 -6.98 1.23 16.07
C TRP A 126 -8.28 1.73 16.74
N THR A 127 -8.73 1.07 17.81
CA THR A 127 -10.03 1.35 18.49
C THR A 127 -9.98 2.29 19.70
N LEU A 128 -8.83 2.39 20.38
CA LEU A 128 -8.66 3.20 21.60
C LEU A 128 -7.83 4.44 21.28
N SER A 129 -8.44 5.61 21.19
CA SER A 129 -7.64 6.83 21.07
C SER A 129 -8.05 7.88 22.10
N PRO A 130 -7.25 8.06 23.17
CA PRO A 130 -7.13 9.34 23.85
C PRO A 130 -5.72 9.89 23.57
N ASN A 131 -5.66 10.91 22.70
CA ASN A 131 -4.55 11.86 22.50
C ASN A 131 -3.60 11.61 21.29
N PRO A 132 -3.28 12.66 20.50
CA PRO A 132 -2.49 12.56 19.29
C PRO A 132 -1.00 12.52 19.63
N GLN A 133 -0.31 11.44 19.28
CA GLN A 133 1.15 11.41 19.34
C GLN A 133 1.72 11.85 18.00
N GLY A 134 2.00 13.15 17.92
CA GLY A 134 2.94 13.67 16.95
C GLY A 134 4.32 13.08 17.19
N SER A 135 4.83 12.33 16.22
CA SER A 135 6.26 12.18 15.95
C SER A 135 6.38 11.86 14.46
N GLY A 136 7.24 12.61 13.77
CA GLY A 136 7.41 12.59 12.30
C GLY A 136 7.51 11.18 11.74
N ASP A 137 7.00 10.91 10.54
CA ASP A 137 7.62 11.47 9.35
C ASP A 137 6.62 11.73 8.23
N ARG A 138 6.92 12.77 7.48
CA ARG A 138 6.14 13.38 6.39
C ARG A 138 6.08 12.49 5.13
N LEU A 139 6.06 11.17 5.30
CA LEU A 139 5.90 10.14 4.28
C LEU A 139 4.63 9.30 4.49
N ASN A 140 3.59 9.95 5.02
CA ASN A 140 2.28 10.05 4.36
C ASN A 140 2.23 9.34 3.00
N ARG A 141 1.31 8.37 2.84
CA ARG A 141 0.29 8.36 1.76
C ARG A 141 -0.30 6.96 1.59
N MET A 142 -0.98 6.46 2.61
CA MET A 142 -1.94 5.38 2.32
C MET A 142 -3.18 5.28 3.19
N PHE A 143 -3.33 6.15 4.20
CA PHE A 143 -4.54 6.37 5.01
C PHE A 143 -4.35 5.92 6.47
N ASP A 144 -4.60 6.88 7.37
CA ASP A 144 -4.83 6.65 8.79
C ASP A 144 -6.33 6.87 9.00
N TRP A 145 -7.07 5.81 9.37
CA TRP A 145 -8.52 5.90 9.59
C TRP A 145 -8.77 5.93 11.10
N ASP A 146 -9.23 7.06 11.64
CA ASP A 146 -9.47 7.22 13.08
C ASP A 146 -10.90 6.80 13.51
N GLY A 147 -11.67 6.11 12.65
CA GLY A 147 -12.98 5.57 13.01
C GLY A 147 -14.08 6.58 13.40
N ASN A 148 -13.79 7.89 13.42
CA ASN A 148 -14.71 8.91 13.90
C ASN A 148 -15.65 9.36 12.77
N LEU A 149 -16.86 8.80 12.75
CA LEU A 149 -17.96 9.31 11.93
C LEU A 149 -18.62 10.50 12.68
N ARG A 150 -18.34 11.72 12.22
CA ARG A 150 -19.14 12.91 12.50
C ARG A 150 -19.57 13.54 11.19
#